data_AF-A0A4V1LEF2-F1
#
_entry.id   AF-A0A4V1LEF2-F1
#
_cell.length_a   1.000
_cell.length_b   1.000
_cell.length_c   1.000
_cell.angle_alpha   90.00
_cell.angle_beta   90.00
_cell.angle_gamma   90.00
#
_symmetry.space_group_name_H-M   'P 1'
#
loop_
_entity.id
_entity.type
_entity.pdbx_description
1 polymer ?
#
loop_
_entity_poly.entity_id
_entity_poly.type
_entity_poly.pdbx_seq_one_letter_code
_entity_poly.pdbx_strand_id
1 'polypeptide(L)'
;MRDSRGSADSGEHKIESTKIGILEGTTLKDIPAGTNVGELKKALTVSAGANLRILDKEREVITDDTIVVTEEMEILVESGTQTDYKITIKA
;
A
#
# COMPACT_ATOMS: atom_id res chain seq x y z
N MET A 1 32.06 -24.44 3.93
CA MET A 1 31.83 -23.30 3.03
C MET A 1 31.02 -22.28 3.81
N ARG A 2 31.53 -21.05 3.95
CA ARG A 2 30.78 -19.95 4.57
C ARG A 2 30.02 -19.26 3.44
N ASP A 3 28.79 -19.70 3.22
CA ASP A 3 27.86 -18.95 2.38
C ASP A 3 27.09 -18.01 3.30
N SER A 4 27.32 -16.74 3.01
CA SER A 4 26.89 -15.59 3.77
C SER A 4 25.43 -15.31 3.44
N ARG A 5 24.61 -15.14 4.48
CA ARG A 5 23.50 -14.18 4.57
C ARG A 5 22.58 -14.09 3.34
N GLY A 6 21.53 -14.90 3.35
CA GLY A 6 20.22 -14.46 2.90
C GLY A 6 19.31 -14.56 4.11
N SER A 7 19.01 -13.43 4.75
CA SER A 7 18.07 -13.34 5.86
C SER A 7 16.81 -14.13 5.50
N ALA A 8 16.43 -15.12 6.31
CA ALA A 8 15.08 -15.63 6.25
C ALA A 8 14.17 -14.42 6.46
N ASP A 9 13.47 -14.02 5.42
CA ASP A 9 12.57 -12.87 5.42
C ASP A 9 11.37 -13.23 6.31
N SER A 10 11.57 -13.14 7.63
CA SER A 10 10.51 -13.14 8.64
C SER A 10 9.97 -11.72 8.84
N GLY A 11 10.17 -10.84 7.85
CA GLY A 11 9.70 -9.47 7.87
C GLY A 11 8.23 -9.42 7.48
N GLU A 12 7.40 -8.90 8.36
CA GLU A 12 6.03 -8.49 8.01
C GLU A 12 6.08 -7.63 6.73
N HIS A 13 5.47 -8.15 5.67
CA HIS A 13 5.46 -7.47 4.37
C HIS A 13 4.46 -6.33 4.41
N LYS A 14 4.97 -5.10 4.29
CA LYS A 14 4.23 -3.87 4.60
C LYS A 14 4.54 -2.76 3.61
N ILE A 15 3.80 -1.66 3.74
CA ILE A 15 4.24 -0.38 3.16
C ILE A 15 5.45 0.09 3.95
N GLU A 16 6.57 0.33 3.26
CA GLU A 16 7.82 0.79 3.87
C GLU A 16 7.93 2.31 3.86
N SER A 17 7.43 2.93 2.79
CA SER A 17 7.42 4.38 2.66
C SER A 17 6.41 4.84 1.61
N THR A 18 6.09 6.13 1.65
CA THR A 18 5.24 6.80 0.66
C THR A 18 5.83 8.14 0.25
N LYS A 19 5.61 8.53 -1.00
CA LYS A 19 5.87 9.89 -1.52
C LYS A 19 4.63 10.79 -1.47
N ILE A 20 3.47 10.24 -1.15
CA ILE A 20 2.18 10.94 -1.08
C ILE A 20 1.51 10.60 0.25
N GLY A 21 1.14 11.62 1.01
CA GLY A 21 0.56 11.45 2.35
C GLY A 21 1.60 11.04 3.40
N ILE A 22 1.12 10.51 4.53
CA ILE A 22 1.91 10.14 5.70
C ILE A 22 1.48 8.74 6.15
N LEU A 23 2.44 7.81 6.25
CA LEU A 23 2.18 6.47 6.78
C LEU A 23 2.28 6.50 8.31
N GLU A 24 1.17 6.21 8.99
CA GLU A 24 1.10 6.07 10.45
C GLU A 24 0.46 4.72 10.80
N GLY A 25 1.29 3.74 11.16
CA GLY A 25 0.84 2.36 11.38
C GLY A 25 0.19 1.79 10.12
N THR A 26 -1.07 1.34 10.23
CA THR A 26 -1.87 0.83 9.10
C THR A 26 -2.81 1.88 8.52
N THR A 27 -2.44 3.17 8.61
CA THR A 27 -3.22 4.26 8.00
C THR A 27 -2.30 5.13 7.14
N LEU A 28 -2.70 5.36 5.89
CA LEU A 28 -2.07 6.33 5.00
C LEU A 28 -2.90 7.62 5.00
N LYS A 29 -2.38 8.64 5.68
CA LYS A 29 -3.06 9.91 5.94
C LYS A 29 -2.66 11.00 4.96
N ASP A 30 -3.40 12.10 4.96
CA ASP A 30 -3.11 13.34 4.23
C ASP A 30 -2.82 13.13 2.74
N ILE A 31 -3.47 12.15 2.12
CA ILE A 31 -3.39 11.97 0.66
C ILE A 31 -4.07 13.19 0.01
N PRO A 32 -3.40 13.93 -0.90
CA PRO A 32 -4.00 15.07 -1.58
C PRO A 32 -5.29 14.67 -2.30
N ALA A 33 -6.36 15.45 -2.11
CA ALA A 33 -7.61 15.26 -2.82
C ALA A 33 -7.39 15.27 -4.35
N GLY A 34 -8.04 14.35 -5.06
CA GLY A 34 -7.90 14.19 -6.50
C GLY A 34 -6.74 13.29 -6.94
N THR A 35 -5.93 12.77 -6.00
CA THR A 35 -4.95 11.71 -6.30
C THR A 35 -5.67 10.50 -6.89
N ASN A 36 -5.20 10.00 -8.04
CA ASN A 36 -5.74 8.78 -8.62
C ASN A 36 -5.00 7.51 -8.16
N VAL A 37 -5.62 6.36 -8.39
CA VAL A 37 -5.10 5.03 -7.99
C VAL A 37 -3.70 4.78 -8.57
N GLY A 38 -3.45 5.17 -9.83
CA GLY A 38 -2.15 5.00 -10.47
C GLY A 38 -1.05 5.84 -9.82
N GLU A 39 -1.35 7.08 -9.44
CA GLU A 39 -0.44 7.97 -8.71
C GLU A 39 -0.13 7.40 -7.32
N LEU A 40 -1.16 6.93 -6.60
CA LEU A 40 -1.00 6.33 -5.29
C LEU A 40 -0.11 5.08 -5.35
N LYS A 41 -0.39 4.14 -6.26
CA LYS A 41 0.41 2.93 -6.46
C LYS A 41 1.89 3.25 -6.72
N LYS A 42 2.19 4.26 -7.53
CA LYS A 42 3.56 4.70 -7.84
C LYS A 42 4.26 5.41 -6.69
N ALA A 43 3.50 6.02 -5.78
CA ALA A 43 4.03 6.71 -4.62
C ALA A 43 4.42 5.76 -3.48
N LEU A 44 3.80 4.58 -3.43
CA LEU A 44 4.00 3.59 -2.38
C LEU A 44 5.19 2.68 -2.68
N THR A 45 6.05 2.51 -1.67
CA THR A 45 7.09 1.49 -1.67
C THR A 45 6.69 0.41 -0.69
N VAL A 46 6.59 -0.82 -1.17
CA VAL A 46 6.29 -2.00 -0.34
C VAL A 46 7.53 -2.87 -0.21
N SER A 47 7.57 -3.69 0.84
CA SER A 47 8.66 -4.64 1.06
C SER A 47 8.88 -5.57 -0.14
N ALA A 48 10.12 -5.99 -0.35
CA ALA A 48 10.49 -6.86 -1.45
C ALA A 48 9.62 -8.14 -1.49
N GLY A 49 9.16 -8.52 -2.69
CA GLY A 49 8.29 -9.68 -2.88
C GLY A 49 6.82 -9.47 -2.51
N ALA A 50 6.45 -8.31 -1.95
CA ALA A 50 5.05 -8.00 -1.65
C ALA A 50 4.29 -7.48 -2.88
N ASN A 51 3.02 -7.84 -2.95
CA ASN A 51 2.07 -7.34 -3.94
C ASN A 51 1.22 -6.23 -3.31
N LEU A 52 1.00 -5.16 -4.05
CA LEU A 52 0.13 -4.06 -3.65
C LEU A 52 -1.14 -4.06 -4.50
N ARG A 53 -2.29 -3.97 -3.83
CA ARG A 53 -3.61 -3.83 -4.46
C ARG A 53 -4.36 -2.68 -3.78
N ILE A 54 -5.18 -1.98 -4.56
CA ILE A 54 -6.15 -1.03 -4.01
C ILE A 54 -7.52 -1.69 -4.15
N LEU A 55 -8.27 -1.70 -3.06
CA LEU A 55 -9.59 -2.28 -2.98
C LEU A 55 -10.64 -1.18 -2.87
N ASP A 56 -11.81 -1.39 -3.46
CA ASP A 56 -12.97 -0.54 -3.22
C ASP A 56 -13.67 -0.90 -1.90
N LYS A 57 -14.81 -0.24 -1.64
CA LYS A 57 -15.62 -0.45 -0.43
C LYS A 57 -16.22 -1.86 -0.31
N GLU A 58 -16.35 -2.57 -1.42
CA GLU A 58 -16.84 -3.95 -1.50
C GLU A 58 -15.67 -4.96 -1.45
N ARG A 59 -14.45 -4.44 -1.28
CA ARG A 59 -13.17 -5.17 -1.30
C ARG A 59 -12.85 -5.80 -2.65
N GLU A 60 -13.36 -5.24 -3.74
CA GLU A 60 -12.97 -5.62 -5.11
C GLU A 60 -11.71 -4.88 -5.55
N VAL A 61 -10.84 -5.56 -6.32
CA VAL A 61 -9.57 -4.98 -6.76
C VAL A 61 -9.81 -3.92 -7.83
N ILE A 62 -9.38 -2.69 -7.55
CA ILE A 62 -9.42 -1.59 -8.50
C ILE A 62 -8.27 -1.71 -9.50
N THR A 63 -8.64 -2.00 -10.75
CA THR A 63 -7.70 -2.14 -11.87
C THR A 63 -7.59 -0.88 -12.73
N ASP A 64 -8.59 0.01 -12.68
CA ASP A 64 -8.53 1.30 -13.35
C ASP A 64 -7.72 2.31 -12.53
N ASP A 65 -6.55 2.64 -13.04
CA ASP A 65 -5.61 3.56 -12.40
C ASP A 65 -6.06 5.04 -12.45
N THR A 66 -7.10 5.37 -13.22
CA THR A 66 -7.62 6.75 -13.35
C THR A 66 -8.64 7.11 -12.29
N ILE A 67 -9.16 6.12 -11.56
CA ILE A 67 -10.14 6.33 -10.49
C ILE A 67 -9.50 7.17 -9.38
N VAL A 68 -10.24 8.16 -8.89
CA VAL A 68 -9.83 9.00 -7.77
C VAL A 68 -9.91 8.20 -6.47
N VAL A 69 -8.86 8.27 -5.67
CA VAL A 69 -8.79 7.61 -4.37
C VAL A 69 -9.78 8.27 -3.41
N THR A 70 -10.56 7.46 -2.69
CA THR A 70 -11.49 7.90 -1.65
C THR A 70 -11.17 7.24 -0.32
N GLU A 71 -11.75 7.75 0.77
CA GLU A 71 -11.62 7.18 2.12
C GLU A 71 -12.38 5.85 2.30
N GLU A 72 -13.25 5.49 1.34
CA GLU A 72 -13.93 4.19 1.31
C GLU A 72 -13.05 3.08 0.71
N MET A 73 -11.88 3.42 0.16
CA MET A 73 -10.92 2.47 -0.40
C MET A 73 -9.90 2.01 0.64
N GLU A 74 -9.31 0.84 0.39
CA GLU A 74 -8.26 0.26 1.22
C GLU A 74 -7.03 -0.12 0.38
N ILE A 75 -5.84 -0.08 0.99
CA ILE A 75 -4.63 -0.62 0.37
C ILE A 75 -4.38 -1.99 1.00
N LEU A 76 -4.25 -3.02 0.16
CA LEU A 76 -3.90 -4.36 0.58
C LEU A 76 -2.46 -4.65 0.15
N VAL A 77 -1.63 -5.06 1.11
CA VAL A 77 -0.28 -5.59 0.86
C VAL A 77 -0.27 -7.08 1.16
N GLU A 78 0.13 -7.89 0.17
CA GLU A 78 0.12 -9.36 0.27
C GLU A 78 1.51 -9.97 0.02
N SER A 79 1.95 -10.81 0.93
CA SER A 79 3.12 -11.70 0.74
C SER A 79 3.06 -12.84 1.75
N GLY A 80 2.34 -13.90 1.41
CA GLY A 80 2.03 -15.03 2.31
C GLY A 80 1.05 -14.69 3.43
N THR A 81 1.05 -13.45 3.91
CA THR A 81 0.06 -12.82 4.81
C THR A 81 -0.52 -11.57 4.17
N GLN A 82 -1.65 -11.09 4.69
CA GLN A 82 -2.37 -9.92 4.20
C GLN A 82 -2.34 -8.82 5.27
N THR A 83 -2.02 -7.58 4.86
CA THR A 83 -2.14 -6.39 5.71
C THR A 83 -2.97 -5.33 5.00
N ASP A 84 -4.07 -4.92 5.61
CA ASP A 84 -4.93 -3.84 5.14
C ASP A 84 -4.50 -2.48 5.73
N TYR A 85 -4.50 -1.45 4.89
CA TYR A 85 -4.26 -0.07 5.28
C TYR A 85 -5.46 0.79 4.94
N LYS A 86 -5.85 1.62 5.89
CA LYS A 86 -6.89 2.64 5.71
C LYS A 86 -6.32 3.86 5.01
N ILE A 87 -7.18 4.56 4.27
CA ILE A 87 -6.85 5.82 3.61
C ILE A 87 -7.58 6.96 4.32
N THR A 88 -6.90 8.08 4.55
CA THR A 88 -7.57 9.36 4.84
C THR A 88 -7.13 10.42 3.84
N ILE A 89 -8.11 11.18 3.34
CA ILE A 89 -7.87 12.23 2.35
C ILE A 89 -7.64 13.55 3.09
N LYS A 90 -6.70 14.34 2.59
CA LYS A 90 -6.46 15.69 3.12
C LYS A 90 -7.70 16.56 2.85
N ALA A 91 -8.31 17.05 3.92
CA ALA A 91 -9.43 17.99 3.89
C ALA A 91 -9.03 19.35 3.27
#